data_AF-A0A3B9AQT1-F1
#
_entry.id   AF-A0A3B9AQT1-F1
#
_cell.length_a   1.000
_cell.length_b   1.000
_cell.length_c   1.000
_cell.angle_alpha   90.00
_cell.angle_beta   90.00
_cell.angle_gamma   90.00
#
_symmetry.space_group_name_H-M   'P 1'
#
loop_
_entity.id
_entity.type
_entity.pdbx_description
1 polymer ?
#
loop_
_entity_poly.entity_id
_entity_poly.type
_entity_poly.pdbx_seq_one_letter_code
_entity_poly.pdbx_strand_id
1 'polypeptide(L)'
;NACLAPGIWQHLDIAFQAPRFDASGKKIANARLLKVVLNGMVIHENLELTGPTGGPISEQEAATGPFMIQGDHGPVAFRRFQITDRRGTSIMVNKPFSYRVINGAFRSPEGFAGKKADLEGNTDQLSWEMAKRDNDFAIVFTGEIKVTEPGQHRITLHNSGRSSILMNGKEVLADDWSSWNRPRTLTLDLPAGTNSLTLTVYKMDSWLQPYLALWIEGPKARAVALHSKSATLAVTPPDPIFLNAPEPKVFRSFMDISSYASVKKRVVHGVQVGDPGRVHYTYDLDNGSVPQIWKGDFLDVSPMWDDRGDGSSRPRGAVLALSDASAIVPESDIWNVKASGDAPAEGFHPMGYDLDEKGLPTFRYSLNGMEVEDRLRVMDGKYLHRTLDCRNAPAGYVFRIALATNIQQVDKNTWEINGKQYFIQVPAGVKPVLKQSKGMAVLYVPLGTRVEYDIMW
;
A
#
# COMPACT_ATOMS: atom_id res chain seq x y z
N ASN A 1 -15.62 8.55 -3.61
CA ASN A 1 -15.07 9.50 -2.63
C ASN A 1 -14.17 8.71 -1.69
N ALA A 2 -12.90 9.08 -1.52
CA ALA A 2 -11.92 8.41 -0.65
C ALA A 2 -11.82 9.02 0.78
N CYS A 3 -12.69 9.98 1.11
CA CYS A 3 -12.75 10.60 2.42
C CYS A 3 -13.22 9.62 3.50
N LEU A 4 -12.58 9.74 4.66
CA LEU A 4 -13.00 9.10 5.90
C LEU A 4 -14.17 9.88 6.54
N ALA A 5 -14.81 9.33 7.55
CA ALA A 5 -15.93 9.91 8.27
C ALA A 5 -15.55 11.26 8.91
N PRO A 6 -16.54 12.15 9.14
CA PRO A 6 -16.33 13.42 9.81
C PRO A 6 -15.60 13.25 11.16
N GLY A 7 -14.64 14.14 11.43
CA GLY A 7 -13.84 14.11 12.65
C GLY A 7 -12.63 13.18 12.61
N ILE A 8 -12.48 12.33 11.59
CA ILE A 8 -11.31 11.48 11.37
C ILE A 8 -10.24 12.23 10.58
N TRP A 9 -8.97 12.00 10.92
CA TRP A 9 -7.85 12.59 10.20
C TRP A 9 -7.74 12.03 8.79
N GLN A 10 -7.79 12.92 7.81
CA GLN A 10 -7.48 12.61 6.42
C GLN A 10 -5.97 12.72 6.19
N HIS A 11 -5.43 11.88 5.31
CA HIS A 11 -4.03 11.98 4.86
C HIS A 11 -4.00 12.29 3.38
N LEU A 12 -3.30 13.37 3.01
CA LEU A 12 -3.23 13.87 1.64
C LEU A 12 -1.76 14.05 1.23
N ASP A 13 -1.32 13.27 0.25
CA ASP A 13 0.01 13.39 -0.34
C ASP A 13 -0.10 14.00 -1.74
N ILE A 14 0.63 15.08 -1.98
CA ILE A 14 0.60 15.82 -3.25
C ILE A 14 1.99 15.92 -3.84
N ALA A 15 2.16 15.38 -5.04
CA ALA A 15 3.29 15.66 -5.92
C ALA A 15 2.85 16.74 -6.93
N PHE A 16 3.31 17.97 -6.72
CA PHE A 16 2.98 19.12 -7.56
C PHE A 16 4.18 19.56 -8.42
N GLN A 17 3.91 20.02 -9.63
CA GLN A 17 4.86 20.70 -10.50
C GLN A 17 4.35 22.10 -10.81
N ALA A 18 5.13 23.12 -10.44
CA ALA A 18 4.80 24.52 -10.68
C ALA A 18 4.79 24.86 -12.19
N PRO A 19 4.04 25.91 -12.60
CA PRO A 19 4.13 26.42 -13.96
C PRO A 19 5.53 26.95 -14.24
N ARG A 20 5.97 26.86 -15.50
CA ARG A 20 7.30 27.33 -15.93
C ARG A 20 7.17 28.59 -16.78
N PHE A 21 8.16 29.45 -16.64
CA PHE A 21 8.27 30.72 -17.34
C PHE A 21 9.67 30.81 -17.97
N ASP A 22 9.77 31.50 -19.11
CA ASP A 22 11.06 31.83 -19.70
C ASP A 22 11.73 33.02 -18.99
N ALA A 23 12.93 33.40 -19.44
CA ALA A 23 13.70 34.50 -18.86
C ALA A 23 13.00 35.87 -18.98
N SER A 24 12.03 36.03 -19.89
CA SER A 24 11.23 37.25 -20.03
C SER A 24 10.00 37.27 -19.11
N GLY A 25 9.76 36.18 -18.37
CA GLY A 25 8.59 36.02 -17.53
C GLY A 25 7.35 35.53 -18.29
N LYS A 26 7.49 35.11 -19.55
CA LYS A 26 6.37 34.52 -20.31
C LYS A 26 6.20 33.06 -19.92
N LYS A 27 4.96 32.65 -19.65
CA LYS A 27 4.62 31.26 -19.32
C LYS A 27 4.93 30.34 -20.52
N ILE A 28 5.65 29.25 -20.25
CA ILE A 28 6.04 28.22 -21.23
C ILE A 28 5.50 26.82 -20.89
N ALA A 29 5.00 26.61 -19.66
CA ALA A 29 4.30 25.38 -19.30
C ALA A 29 3.32 25.62 -18.15
N ASN A 30 2.19 24.91 -18.19
CA ASN A 30 1.20 24.88 -17.12
C ASN A 30 1.69 24.15 -15.88
N ALA A 31 1.03 24.41 -14.75
CA ALA A 31 1.23 23.64 -13.54
C ALA A 31 0.64 22.22 -13.72
N ARG A 32 1.12 21.26 -12.94
CA ARG A 32 0.63 19.88 -12.99
C ARG A 32 0.53 19.27 -11.60
N LEU A 33 -0.61 18.66 -11.31
CA LEU A 33 -0.74 17.70 -10.22
C LEU A 33 -0.21 16.35 -10.74
N LEU A 34 1.07 16.08 -10.47
CA LEU A 34 1.70 14.84 -10.92
C LEU A 34 1.05 13.63 -10.27
N LYS A 35 0.74 13.73 -8.97
CA LYS A 35 0.01 12.71 -8.23
C LYS A 35 -0.64 13.33 -7.00
N VAL A 36 -1.89 12.97 -6.72
CA VAL A 36 -2.59 13.31 -5.48
C VAL A 36 -3.16 12.02 -4.90
N VAL A 37 -2.78 11.71 -3.67
CA VAL A 37 -3.22 10.52 -2.94
C VAL A 37 -3.98 10.96 -1.70
N LEU A 38 -5.24 10.55 -1.56
CA LEU A 38 -6.07 10.77 -0.39
C LEU A 38 -6.33 9.43 0.30
N ASN A 39 -5.88 9.29 1.55
CA ASN A 39 -6.03 8.08 2.36
C ASN A 39 -5.56 6.80 1.65
N GLY A 40 -4.41 6.89 0.97
CA GLY A 40 -3.83 5.79 0.20
C GLY A 40 -4.38 5.62 -1.22
N MET A 41 -5.44 6.34 -1.60
CA MET A 41 -6.04 6.26 -2.93
C MET A 41 -5.60 7.39 -3.83
N VAL A 42 -5.10 7.06 -5.03
CA VAL A 42 -4.81 8.05 -6.08
C VAL A 42 -6.13 8.65 -6.55
N ILE A 43 -6.30 9.96 -6.37
CA ILE A 43 -7.50 10.70 -6.83
C ILE A 43 -7.22 11.59 -8.04
N HIS A 44 -5.96 11.99 -8.24
CA HIS A 44 -5.50 12.65 -9.45
C HIS A 44 -4.11 12.14 -9.82
N GLU A 45 -3.87 11.94 -11.10
CA GLU A 45 -2.56 11.60 -11.63
C GLU A 45 -2.34 12.34 -12.94
N ASN A 46 -1.17 12.97 -13.06
CA ASN A 46 -0.72 13.65 -14.27
C ASN A 46 -1.70 14.72 -14.81
N LEU A 47 -2.44 15.38 -13.92
CA LEU A 47 -3.48 16.35 -14.26
C LEU A 47 -2.87 17.75 -14.49
N GLU A 48 -3.01 18.27 -15.69
CA GLU A 48 -2.60 19.62 -16.05
C GLU A 48 -3.60 20.66 -15.52
N LEU A 49 -3.08 21.75 -14.94
CA LEU A 49 -3.87 22.88 -14.47
C LEU A 49 -3.68 24.06 -15.42
N THR A 50 -4.72 24.40 -16.16
CA THR A 50 -4.66 25.44 -17.21
C THR A 50 -4.67 26.87 -16.67
N GLY A 51 -4.93 27.05 -15.36
CA GLY A 51 -4.93 28.35 -14.68
C GLY A 51 -5.22 28.21 -13.19
N PRO A 52 -5.37 29.34 -12.47
CA PRO A 52 -5.72 29.36 -11.05
C PRO A 52 -7.04 28.62 -10.77
N THR A 53 -7.12 27.96 -9.61
CA THR A 53 -8.37 27.40 -9.08
C THR A 53 -9.17 28.48 -8.33
N GLY A 54 -10.44 28.23 -8.02
CA GLY A 54 -11.27 29.18 -7.25
C GLY A 54 -10.63 29.59 -5.91
N GLY A 55 -10.83 30.86 -5.53
CA GLY A 55 -10.24 31.46 -4.32
C GLY A 55 -8.71 31.69 -4.35
N PRO A 56 -8.06 32.00 -5.49
CA PRO A 56 -6.62 32.15 -5.51
C PRO A 56 -6.19 33.44 -4.79
N ILE A 57 -4.96 33.45 -4.25
CA ILE A 57 -4.35 34.70 -3.72
C ILE A 57 -4.18 35.73 -4.85
N SER A 58 -3.93 35.25 -6.07
CA SER A 58 -3.67 36.05 -7.25
C SER A 58 -4.08 35.27 -8.49
N GLU A 59 -4.72 35.94 -9.45
CA GLU A 59 -5.01 35.39 -10.78
C GLU A 59 -3.74 35.29 -11.65
N GLN A 60 -2.71 36.06 -11.31
CA GLN A 60 -1.42 35.99 -11.99
C GLN A 60 -0.62 34.78 -11.46
N GLU A 61 -0.39 33.80 -12.33
CA GLU A 61 0.45 32.65 -12.03
C GLU A 61 1.93 33.03 -11.88
N ALA A 62 2.63 32.31 -10.99
CA ALA A 62 4.05 32.47 -10.75
C ALA A 62 4.73 31.11 -10.55
N ALA A 63 6.05 31.04 -10.79
CA ALA A 63 6.84 29.83 -10.59
C ALA A 63 6.92 29.40 -9.11
N THR A 64 6.65 30.33 -8.20
CA THR A 64 6.69 30.14 -6.75
C THR A 64 5.57 30.95 -6.09
N GLY A 65 4.97 30.40 -5.06
CA GLY A 65 3.98 31.09 -4.23
C GLY A 65 3.89 30.45 -2.85
N PRO A 66 3.16 31.07 -1.92
CA PRO A 66 2.89 30.47 -0.62
C PRO A 66 1.98 29.25 -0.77
N PHE A 67 2.04 28.34 0.20
CA PHE A 67 0.99 27.37 0.40
C PHE A 67 -0.20 28.05 1.09
N MET A 68 -1.40 27.87 0.55
CA MET A 68 -2.63 28.47 1.06
C MET A 68 -3.66 27.39 1.34
N ILE A 69 -4.33 27.51 2.47
CA ILE A 69 -5.53 26.73 2.79
C ILE A 69 -6.72 27.69 2.74
N GLN A 70 -7.70 27.37 1.91
CA GLN A 70 -8.97 28.09 1.86
C GLN A 70 -9.90 27.57 2.97
N GLY A 71 -10.31 28.45 3.90
CA GLY A 71 -10.95 28.10 5.18
C GLY A 71 -12.43 28.45 5.31
N ASP A 72 -13.16 28.64 4.21
CA ASP A 72 -14.54 29.15 4.16
C ASP A 72 -15.63 28.05 4.02
N HIS A 73 -15.24 26.77 4.02
CA HIS A 73 -16.15 25.63 3.79
C HIS A 73 -16.53 24.81 5.05
N GLY A 74 -16.43 25.44 6.23
CA GLY A 74 -16.80 24.84 7.52
C GLY A 74 -15.60 24.46 8.41
N PRO A 75 -15.86 23.85 9.58
CA PRO A 75 -14.82 23.55 10.56
C PRO A 75 -13.88 22.44 10.07
N VAL A 76 -12.61 22.79 9.87
CA VAL A 76 -11.53 21.86 9.51
C VAL A 76 -10.36 22.07 10.46
N ALA A 77 -9.74 20.97 10.89
CA ALA A 77 -8.48 20.99 11.63
C ALA A 77 -7.37 20.42 10.76
N PHE A 78 -6.18 20.99 10.86
CA PHE A 78 -5.00 20.52 10.14
C PHE A 78 -3.88 20.18 11.11
N ARG A 79 -3.08 19.17 10.77
CA ARG A 79 -1.89 18.79 11.54
C ARG A 79 -0.84 18.17 10.62
N ARG A 80 0.42 18.16 11.08
CA ARG A 80 1.54 17.45 10.44
C ARG A 80 1.76 17.84 8.97
N PHE A 81 2.01 19.13 8.73
CA PHE A 81 2.44 19.60 7.43
C PHE A 81 3.90 19.24 7.18
N GLN A 82 4.17 18.56 6.08
CA GLN A 82 5.52 18.34 5.58
C GLN A 82 5.59 18.81 4.14
N ILE A 83 6.56 19.66 3.85
CA ILE A 83 6.81 20.16 2.50
C ILE A 83 8.26 19.82 2.17
N THR A 84 8.46 19.17 1.03
CA THR A 84 9.79 18.91 0.48
C THR A 84 9.93 19.67 -0.82
N ASP A 85 10.84 20.62 -0.85
CA ASP A 85 11.20 21.31 -2.09
C ASP A 85 11.92 20.32 -3.02
N ARG A 86 11.34 20.12 -4.21
CA ARG A 86 11.87 19.22 -5.25
C ARG A 86 12.48 19.96 -6.44
N ARG A 87 12.80 21.25 -6.27
CA ARG A 87 13.46 22.11 -7.28
C ARG A 87 14.99 22.02 -7.24
N GLY A 88 15.56 21.24 -6.32
CA GLY A 88 17.00 21.01 -6.25
C GLY A 88 17.53 20.39 -7.54
N THR A 89 18.81 20.60 -7.79
CA THR A 89 19.44 20.17 -9.05
C THR A 89 19.50 18.64 -9.10
N SER A 90 18.86 18.07 -10.12
CA SER A 90 18.94 16.64 -10.43
C SER A 90 20.38 16.20 -10.66
N ILE A 91 20.67 14.95 -10.31
CA ILE A 91 21.93 14.32 -10.70
C ILE A 91 22.13 14.45 -12.21
N MET A 92 23.34 14.77 -12.64
CA MET A 92 23.70 14.75 -14.04
C MET A 92 24.33 13.40 -14.37
N VAL A 93 23.92 12.79 -15.47
CA VAL A 93 24.54 11.57 -15.97
C VAL A 93 25.67 11.98 -16.90
N ASN A 94 26.91 11.63 -16.56
CA ASN A 94 28.05 11.85 -17.46
C ASN A 94 27.99 10.75 -18.53
N LYS A 95 27.41 11.10 -19.68
CA LYS A 95 27.29 10.20 -20.82
C LYS A 95 28.59 10.18 -21.64
N PRO A 96 28.90 9.07 -22.34
CA PRO A 96 28.15 7.81 -22.32
C PRO A 96 28.58 6.86 -21.19
N PHE A 97 27.72 5.89 -20.86
CA PHE A 97 28.12 4.67 -20.16
C PHE A 97 28.84 3.74 -21.13
N SER A 98 29.94 3.12 -20.71
CA SER A 98 30.46 1.95 -21.41
C SER A 98 29.68 0.70 -21.00
N TYR A 99 29.54 -0.26 -21.91
CA TYR A 99 28.93 -1.54 -21.62
C TYR A 99 29.75 -2.69 -22.19
N ARG A 100 29.67 -3.84 -21.52
CA ARG A 100 30.16 -5.13 -21.99
C ARG A 100 29.09 -6.19 -21.82
N VAL A 101 28.79 -6.91 -22.90
CA VAL A 101 27.89 -8.05 -22.93
C VAL A 101 28.70 -9.34 -23.04
N ILE A 102 28.32 -10.33 -22.24
CA ILE A 102 28.85 -11.68 -22.29
C ILE A 102 27.66 -12.62 -22.44
N ASN A 103 27.69 -13.48 -23.43
CA ASN A 103 26.62 -14.44 -23.73
C ASN A 103 26.79 -15.71 -22.90
N GLY A 104 25.71 -16.18 -22.29
CA GLY A 104 25.67 -17.43 -21.54
C GLY A 104 24.64 -17.45 -20.42
N ALA A 105 24.23 -18.66 -20.05
CA ALA A 105 23.34 -18.91 -18.93
C ALA A 105 24.12 -18.85 -17.60
N PHE A 106 24.27 -17.65 -17.04
CA PHE A 106 25.04 -17.43 -15.81
C PHE A 106 24.17 -17.48 -14.55
N ARG A 107 24.68 -18.13 -13.51
CA ARG A 107 24.05 -18.21 -12.19
C ARG A 107 24.72 -17.34 -11.13
N SER A 108 25.94 -16.89 -11.39
CA SER A 108 26.72 -16.03 -10.50
C SER A 108 27.75 -15.20 -11.29
N PRO A 109 28.29 -14.11 -10.71
CA PRO A 109 29.31 -13.28 -11.34
C PRO A 109 30.58 -14.04 -11.75
N GLU A 110 30.99 -15.06 -10.99
CA GLU A 110 32.18 -15.87 -11.28
C GLU A 110 32.05 -16.62 -12.60
N GLY A 111 30.82 -16.94 -13.04
CA GLY A 111 30.56 -17.63 -14.29
C GLY A 111 30.90 -16.83 -15.54
N PHE A 112 31.01 -15.51 -15.43
CA PHE A 112 31.39 -14.61 -16.52
C PHE A 112 32.59 -13.70 -16.19
N ALA A 113 33.13 -13.78 -14.98
CA ALA A 113 34.37 -13.11 -14.61
C ALA A 113 35.52 -13.51 -15.57
N GLY A 114 36.27 -12.51 -16.06
CA GLY A 114 37.39 -12.73 -16.96
C GLY A 114 37.04 -13.18 -18.39
N LYS A 115 35.76 -13.46 -18.70
CA LYS A 115 35.36 -13.81 -20.08
C LYS A 115 35.47 -12.62 -21.02
N LYS A 116 35.79 -12.92 -22.28
CA LYS A 116 35.81 -11.93 -23.36
C LYS A 116 34.40 -11.41 -23.61
N ALA A 117 34.30 -10.11 -23.91
CA ALA A 117 33.07 -9.50 -24.40
C ALA A 117 32.62 -10.14 -25.72
N ASP A 118 31.35 -10.49 -25.82
CA ASP A 118 30.70 -10.78 -27.11
C ASP A 118 30.32 -9.48 -27.83
N LEU A 119 29.89 -8.47 -27.07
CA LEU A 119 29.63 -7.11 -27.54
C LEU A 119 30.14 -6.10 -26.52
N GLU A 120 30.69 -5.00 -26.99
CA GLU A 120 31.09 -3.87 -26.18
C GLU A 120 30.82 -2.57 -26.92
N GLY A 121 30.64 -1.49 -26.17
CA GLY A 121 30.32 -0.20 -26.77
C GLY A 121 29.97 0.84 -25.72
N ASN A 122 29.35 1.91 -26.19
CA ASN A 122 28.93 3.05 -25.40
C ASN A 122 27.42 3.28 -25.57
N THR A 123 26.76 3.76 -24.52
CA THR A 123 25.34 4.11 -24.55
C THR A 123 25.04 5.32 -23.68
N ASP A 124 24.10 6.14 -24.12
CA ASP A 124 23.59 7.27 -23.35
C ASP A 124 22.59 6.85 -22.26
N GLN A 125 21.98 5.68 -22.40
CA GLN A 125 20.97 5.16 -21.50
C GLN A 125 21.13 3.65 -21.32
N LEU A 126 20.90 3.16 -20.11
CA LEU A 126 20.95 1.74 -19.79
C LEU A 126 19.79 1.00 -20.45
N SER A 127 20.05 -0.14 -21.10
CA SER A 127 19.00 -1.03 -21.61
C SER A 127 19.50 -2.47 -21.67
N TRP A 128 18.60 -3.42 -21.40
CA TRP A 128 18.90 -4.84 -21.59
C TRP A 128 19.07 -5.20 -23.07
N GLU A 129 18.54 -4.38 -23.99
CA GLU A 129 18.57 -4.59 -25.44
C GLU A 129 20.02 -4.63 -26.00
N MET A 130 20.99 -4.11 -25.24
CA MET A 130 22.42 -4.18 -25.56
C MET A 130 22.88 -5.63 -25.73
N ALA A 131 22.24 -6.57 -25.02
CA ALA A 131 22.51 -7.99 -25.16
C ALA A 131 22.09 -8.56 -26.52
N LYS A 132 21.19 -7.90 -27.26
CA LYS A 132 20.56 -8.37 -28.51
C LYS A 132 19.89 -9.75 -28.37
N ARG A 133 19.44 -10.07 -27.15
CA ARG A 133 18.73 -11.30 -26.77
C ARG A 133 18.00 -11.09 -25.45
N ASP A 134 16.95 -11.88 -25.23
CA ASP A 134 16.09 -11.75 -24.05
C ASP A 134 16.58 -12.55 -22.83
N ASN A 135 17.52 -13.46 -23.05
CA ASN A 135 18.02 -14.45 -22.10
C ASN A 135 19.48 -14.76 -22.35
N ASP A 136 20.10 -15.45 -21.40
CA ASP A 136 21.44 -15.99 -21.46
C ASP A 136 22.47 -14.91 -21.81
N PHE A 137 22.49 -13.88 -20.96
CA PHE A 137 23.44 -12.79 -21.05
C PHE A 137 23.87 -12.30 -19.65
N ALA A 138 25.04 -11.66 -19.61
CA ALA A 138 25.45 -10.72 -18.60
C ALA A 138 25.82 -9.39 -19.26
N ILE A 139 25.37 -8.26 -18.68
CA ILE A 139 25.76 -6.91 -19.09
C ILE A 139 26.39 -6.22 -17.89
N VAL A 140 27.57 -5.65 -18.10
CA VAL A 140 28.24 -4.77 -17.15
C VAL A 140 28.26 -3.37 -17.74
N PHE A 141 27.55 -2.43 -17.10
CA PHE A 141 27.59 -1.01 -17.42
C PHE A 141 28.55 -0.30 -16.48
N THR A 142 29.38 0.58 -17.01
CA THR A 142 30.28 1.44 -16.24
C THR A 142 30.15 2.87 -16.72
N GLY A 143 29.99 3.81 -15.79
CA GLY A 143 29.98 5.22 -16.11
C GLY A 143 30.08 6.08 -14.88
N GLU A 144 29.76 7.35 -15.04
CA GLU A 144 29.88 8.33 -13.98
C GLU A 144 28.57 9.12 -13.83
N ILE A 145 28.24 9.47 -12.60
CA ILE A 145 27.17 10.39 -12.27
C ILE A 145 27.77 11.59 -11.54
N LYS A 146 27.33 12.79 -11.89
CA LYS A 146 27.71 14.02 -11.22
C LYS A 146 26.62 14.42 -10.24
N VAL A 147 26.95 14.31 -8.97
CA VAL A 147 26.13 14.70 -7.83
C VAL A 147 26.35 16.18 -7.57
N THR A 148 25.31 16.99 -7.70
CA THR A 148 25.37 18.43 -7.46
C THR A 148 25.17 18.80 -6.00
N GLU A 149 24.25 18.13 -5.31
CA GLU A 149 23.98 18.32 -3.90
C GLU A 149 24.38 17.06 -3.13
N PRO A 150 25.33 17.14 -2.16
CA PRO A 150 25.71 15.97 -1.38
C PRO A 150 24.60 15.57 -0.40
N GLY A 151 24.64 14.31 0.06
CA GLY A 151 23.73 13.76 1.08
C GLY A 151 22.98 12.52 0.61
N GLN A 152 21.85 12.23 1.26
CA GLN A 152 21.09 11.01 1.00
C GLN A 152 20.44 10.98 -0.38
N HIS A 153 20.86 10.00 -1.18
CA HIS A 153 20.27 9.66 -2.47
C HIS A 153 19.57 8.31 -2.39
N ARG A 154 18.37 8.22 -2.97
CA ARG A 154 17.64 6.96 -3.12
C ARG A 154 17.89 6.39 -4.50
N ILE A 155 18.40 5.17 -4.56
CA ILE A 155 18.55 4.41 -5.81
C ILE A 155 17.46 3.35 -5.85
N THR A 156 16.73 3.28 -6.95
CA THR A 156 15.71 2.27 -7.20
C THR A 156 16.03 1.54 -8.50
N LEU A 157 16.31 0.24 -8.39
CA LEU A 157 16.58 -0.66 -9.51
C LEU A 157 15.41 -1.63 -9.67
N HIS A 158 14.86 -1.69 -10.88
CA HIS A 158 14.01 -2.77 -11.34
C HIS A 158 14.77 -3.53 -12.42
N ASN A 159 14.88 -4.84 -12.29
CA ASN A 159 15.48 -5.68 -13.30
C ASN A 159 14.83 -7.07 -13.30
N SER A 160 14.92 -7.75 -14.42
CA SER A 160 14.64 -9.18 -14.49
C SER A 160 15.93 -9.98 -14.42
N GLY A 161 16.02 -10.92 -13.48
CA GLY A 161 17.22 -11.73 -13.23
C GLY A 161 18.06 -11.19 -12.08
N ARG A 162 19.36 -11.44 -12.09
CA ARG A 162 20.28 -11.05 -11.01
C ARG A 162 20.98 -9.75 -11.32
N SER A 163 21.29 -8.99 -10.27
CA SER A 163 21.99 -7.70 -10.41
C SER A 163 22.81 -7.31 -9.20
N SER A 164 23.81 -6.46 -9.40
CA SER A 164 24.55 -5.78 -8.34
C SER A 164 24.93 -4.36 -8.75
N ILE A 165 25.19 -3.49 -7.77
CA ILE A 165 25.65 -2.11 -7.98
C ILE A 165 26.89 -1.84 -7.14
N LEU A 166 27.92 -1.33 -7.81
CA LEU A 166 29.07 -0.69 -7.18
C LEU A 166 28.97 0.82 -7.39
N MET A 167 29.23 1.58 -6.33
CA MET A 167 29.35 3.02 -6.35
C MET A 167 30.72 3.41 -5.80
N ASN A 168 31.51 4.19 -6.54
CA ASN A 168 32.89 4.55 -6.18
C ASN A 168 33.75 3.31 -5.85
N GLY A 169 33.56 2.21 -6.59
CA GLY A 169 34.24 0.94 -6.38
C GLY A 169 33.77 0.12 -5.17
N LYS A 170 32.84 0.63 -4.36
CA LYS A 170 32.27 -0.10 -3.22
C LYS A 170 30.93 -0.73 -3.60
N GLU A 171 30.72 -1.99 -3.26
CA GLU A 171 29.40 -2.62 -3.40
C GLU A 171 28.37 -1.93 -2.50
N VAL A 172 27.31 -1.41 -3.11
CA VAL A 172 26.19 -0.74 -2.42
C VAL A 172 24.89 -1.51 -2.56
N LEU A 173 24.78 -2.37 -3.58
CA LEU A 173 23.70 -3.32 -3.75
C LEU A 173 24.30 -4.68 -4.11
N ALA A 174 24.22 -5.63 -3.18
CA ALA A 174 24.79 -6.97 -3.35
C ALA A 174 24.14 -7.74 -4.52
N ASP A 175 24.82 -8.77 -5.02
CA ASP A 175 24.23 -9.67 -6.01
C ASP A 175 22.99 -10.39 -5.47
N ASP A 176 21.84 -10.18 -6.11
CA ASP A 176 20.61 -10.88 -5.75
C ASP A 176 19.66 -10.98 -6.95
N TRP A 177 18.80 -11.99 -6.94
CA TRP A 177 17.77 -12.19 -7.95
C TRP A 177 16.56 -11.28 -7.69
N SER A 178 16.04 -10.68 -8.75
CA SER A 178 14.78 -9.94 -8.70
C SER A 178 13.99 -10.06 -10.00
N SER A 179 12.80 -9.47 -9.97
CA SER A 179 11.89 -9.34 -11.11
C SER A 179 11.39 -7.89 -11.21
N TRP A 180 10.85 -7.54 -12.37
CA TRP A 180 10.40 -6.19 -12.69
C TRP A 180 9.38 -5.59 -11.69
N ASN A 181 8.60 -6.43 -10.99
CA ASN A 181 7.63 -6.00 -9.98
C ASN A 181 8.17 -6.03 -8.53
N ARG A 182 9.46 -6.34 -8.34
CA ARG A 182 10.16 -6.35 -7.05
C ARG A 182 11.35 -5.38 -7.09
N PRO A 183 11.12 -4.06 -6.99
CA PRO A 183 12.21 -3.09 -6.95
C PRO A 183 13.19 -3.38 -5.83
N ARG A 184 14.48 -3.27 -6.14
CA ARG A 184 15.56 -3.21 -5.16
C ARG A 184 15.89 -1.74 -4.90
N THR A 185 15.60 -1.27 -3.70
CA THR A 185 15.79 0.14 -3.30
C THR A 185 16.81 0.24 -2.18
N LEU A 186 17.71 1.21 -2.28
CA LEU A 186 18.66 1.56 -1.22
C LEU A 186 18.79 3.08 -1.09
N THR A 187 19.24 3.53 0.08
CA THR A 187 19.60 4.93 0.32
C THR A 187 21.08 4.99 0.67
N LEU A 188 21.82 5.92 0.06
CA LEU A 188 23.23 6.13 0.34
C LEU A 188 23.55 7.62 0.44
N ASP A 189 24.53 7.97 1.28
CA ASP A 189 25.10 9.33 1.25
C ASP A 189 26.14 9.43 0.13
N LEU A 190 25.88 10.29 -0.84
CA LEU A 190 26.81 10.59 -1.93
C LEU A 190 27.51 11.93 -1.73
N PRO A 191 28.83 12.01 -1.94
CA PRO A 191 29.54 13.28 -1.99
C PRO A 191 29.19 14.04 -3.27
N ALA A 192 29.33 15.37 -3.21
CA ALA A 192 29.25 16.22 -4.40
C ALA A 192 30.41 15.91 -5.36
N GLY A 193 30.16 16.10 -6.66
CA GLY A 193 31.12 15.83 -7.72
C GLY A 193 30.85 14.53 -8.46
N THR A 194 31.88 14.03 -9.13
CA THR A 194 31.82 12.84 -9.96
C THR A 194 31.88 11.58 -9.09
N ASN A 195 30.93 10.68 -9.27
CA ASN A 195 30.85 9.39 -8.61
C ASN A 195 30.78 8.30 -9.69
N SER A 196 31.60 7.25 -9.56
CA SER A 196 31.57 6.14 -10.50
C SER A 196 30.45 5.16 -10.17
N LEU A 197 29.78 4.65 -11.20
CA LEU A 197 28.69 3.70 -11.11
C LEU A 197 29.01 2.49 -11.99
N THR A 198 28.98 1.29 -11.38
CA THR A 198 28.98 0.03 -12.13
C THR A 198 27.70 -0.73 -11.80
N LEU A 199 26.93 -1.04 -12.84
CA LEU A 199 25.73 -1.87 -12.75
C LEU A 199 26.00 -3.18 -13.50
N THR A 200 25.88 -4.30 -12.79
CA THR A 200 25.92 -5.63 -13.40
C THR A 200 24.51 -6.21 -13.42
N VAL A 201 24.07 -6.71 -14.56
CA VAL A 201 22.77 -7.40 -14.73
C VAL A 201 22.99 -8.66 -15.55
N TYR A 202 22.48 -9.80 -15.10
CA TYR A 202 22.54 -11.04 -15.87
C TYR A 202 21.28 -11.88 -15.67
N LYS A 203 20.90 -12.59 -16.72
CA LYS A 203 19.59 -13.23 -16.81
C LYS A 203 19.69 -14.50 -17.64
N MET A 204 19.06 -15.56 -17.15
CA MET A 204 18.87 -16.84 -17.86
C MET A 204 17.42 -17.35 -17.79
N ASP A 205 16.55 -16.67 -17.03
CA ASP A 205 15.18 -17.10 -16.76
C ASP A 205 14.26 -16.85 -17.97
N SER A 206 14.08 -17.85 -18.84
CA SER A 206 13.31 -17.72 -20.08
C SER A 206 11.82 -17.40 -19.86
N TRP A 207 11.28 -17.76 -18.71
CA TRP A 207 9.90 -17.49 -18.31
C TRP A 207 9.67 -16.05 -17.82
N LEU A 208 10.73 -15.28 -17.58
CA LEU A 208 10.67 -13.91 -17.11
C LEU A 208 11.04 -12.97 -18.27
N GLN A 209 10.19 -12.02 -18.64
CA GLN A 209 10.51 -11.05 -19.69
C GLN A 209 11.68 -10.15 -19.26
N PRO A 210 12.58 -9.74 -20.17
CA PRO A 210 13.67 -8.83 -19.82
C PRO A 210 13.11 -7.45 -19.43
N TYR A 211 13.70 -6.85 -18.40
CA TYR A 211 13.31 -5.55 -17.89
C TYR A 211 14.54 -4.90 -17.25
N LEU A 212 14.75 -3.61 -17.49
CA LEU A 212 15.78 -2.85 -16.81
C LEU A 212 15.35 -1.39 -16.62
N ALA A 213 15.31 -0.95 -15.38
CA ALA A 213 15.11 0.44 -15.04
C ALA A 213 15.88 0.83 -13.79
N LEU A 214 16.69 1.88 -13.91
CA LEU A 214 17.43 2.47 -12.79
C LEU A 214 17.02 3.93 -12.65
N TRP A 215 16.68 4.32 -11.43
CA TRP A 215 16.45 5.70 -11.02
C TRP A 215 17.36 6.08 -9.86
N ILE A 216 17.77 7.35 -9.86
CA ILE A 216 18.47 7.96 -8.72
C ILE A 216 17.75 9.26 -8.36
N GLU A 217 17.31 9.36 -7.12
CA GLU A 217 16.68 10.54 -6.52
C GLU A 217 17.64 11.19 -5.53
N GLY A 218 17.88 12.50 -5.66
CA GLY A 218 18.68 13.27 -4.70
C GLY A 218 17.84 13.91 -3.59
N PRO A 219 18.48 14.49 -2.56
CA PRO A 219 17.80 15.00 -1.35
C PRO A 219 16.65 15.97 -1.63
N LYS A 220 16.84 16.87 -2.60
CA LYS A 220 15.88 17.91 -3.02
C LYS A 220 15.54 17.83 -4.49
N ALA A 221 15.94 16.76 -5.17
CA ALA A 221 15.71 16.58 -6.58
C ALA A 221 14.68 15.48 -6.83
N ARG A 222 14.10 15.49 -8.03
CA ARG A 222 13.28 14.35 -8.50
C ARG A 222 14.18 13.23 -8.98
N ALA A 223 13.62 12.01 -8.98
CA ALA A 223 14.26 10.85 -9.56
C ALA A 223 14.61 11.08 -11.04
N VAL A 224 15.85 10.78 -11.42
CA VAL A 224 16.32 10.78 -12.81
C VAL A 224 16.39 9.34 -13.30
N ALA A 225 15.78 9.06 -14.44
CA ALA A 225 15.88 7.77 -15.11
C ALA A 225 17.22 7.67 -15.86
N LEU A 226 18.00 6.63 -15.56
CA LEU A 226 19.26 6.32 -16.26
C LEU A 226 19.06 5.34 -17.42
N HIS A 227 17.87 4.76 -17.55
CA HIS A 227 17.53 3.75 -18.54
C HIS A 227 16.77 4.33 -19.74
N SER A 228 16.73 3.59 -20.86
CA SER A 228 15.88 3.94 -22.00
C SER A 228 14.43 3.55 -21.71
N LYS A 229 13.46 4.24 -22.33
CA LYS A 229 12.05 3.86 -22.21
C LYS A 229 11.79 2.45 -22.73
N SER A 230 12.45 2.04 -23.82
CA SER A 230 12.29 0.70 -24.41
C SER A 230 12.68 -0.43 -23.44
N ALA A 231 13.64 -0.19 -22.54
CA ALA A 231 14.08 -1.15 -21.56
C ALA A 231 12.99 -1.59 -20.56
N THR A 232 11.85 -0.89 -20.51
CA THR A 232 10.71 -1.20 -19.64
C THR A 232 9.47 -1.70 -20.39
N LEU A 233 9.52 -1.81 -21.72
CA LEU A 233 8.34 -2.12 -22.54
C LEU A 233 8.20 -3.61 -22.89
N ALA A 234 9.20 -4.44 -22.61
CA ALA A 234 9.12 -5.89 -22.83
C ALA A 234 8.11 -6.60 -21.91
N VAL A 235 7.77 -5.98 -20.77
CA VAL A 235 6.69 -6.43 -19.90
C VAL A 235 5.43 -5.68 -20.32
N THR A 236 4.45 -6.39 -20.87
CA THR A 236 3.11 -5.84 -21.05
C THR A 236 2.36 -6.00 -19.73
N PRO A 237 1.96 -4.90 -19.07
CA PRO A 237 1.13 -5.03 -17.88
C PRO A 237 -0.19 -5.70 -18.27
N PRO A 238 -0.63 -6.73 -17.52
CA PRO A 238 -1.92 -7.37 -17.79
C PRO A 238 -3.05 -6.36 -17.57
N ASP A 239 -4.11 -6.49 -18.34
CA ASP A 239 -5.33 -5.72 -18.09
C ASP A 239 -5.88 -6.11 -16.72
N PRO A 240 -6.18 -5.13 -15.85
CA PRO A 240 -6.64 -5.46 -14.52
C PRO A 240 -8.02 -6.10 -14.58
N ILE A 241 -8.20 -7.19 -13.85
CA ILE A 241 -9.47 -7.88 -13.70
C ILE A 241 -10.12 -7.37 -12.43
N PHE A 242 -11.21 -6.63 -12.63
CA PHE A 242 -11.91 -5.95 -11.55
C PHE A 242 -13.25 -6.61 -11.26
N LEU A 243 -13.55 -6.79 -9.97
CA LEU A 243 -14.84 -7.24 -9.50
C LEU A 243 -15.58 -6.08 -8.84
N ASN A 244 -16.74 -5.72 -9.40
CA ASN A 244 -17.61 -4.68 -8.85
C ASN A 244 -18.73 -5.29 -7.99
N ALA A 245 -19.30 -4.51 -7.08
CA ALA A 245 -20.45 -4.89 -6.24
C ALA A 245 -21.60 -3.87 -6.39
N PRO A 246 -22.30 -3.86 -7.55
CA PRO A 246 -23.48 -2.99 -7.76
C PRO A 246 -24.71 -3.44 -6.93
N GLU A 247 -24.65 -4.65 -6.39
CA GLU A 247 -25.56 -5.26 -5.43
C GLU A 247 -24.70 -5.99 -4.38
N PRO A 248 -25.27 -6.38 -3.22
CA PRO A 248 -24.51 -7.12 -2.21
C PRO A 248 -23.84 -8.36 -2.81
N LYS A 249 -22.52 -8.45 -2.64
CA LYS A 249 -21.70 -9.49 -3.25
C LYS A 249 -20.83 -10.17 -2.20
N VAL A 250 -20.89 -11.50 -2.15
CA VAL A 250 -20.02 -12.31 -1.30
C VAL A 250 -19.03 -13.04 -2.17
N PHE A 251 -17.74 -12.84 -1.92
CA PHE A 251 -16.65 -13.37 -2.74
C PHE A 251 -15.57 -14.01 -1.88
N ARG A 252 -15.20 -15.27 -2.16
CA ARG A 252 -14.13 -15.97 -1.42
C ARG A 252 -12.80 -15.79 -2.15
N SER A 253 -11.79 -15.36 -1.40
CA SER A 253 -10.41 -15.27 -1.87
C SER A 253 -9.47 -15.18 -0.69
N PHE A 254 -8.19 -15.47 -0.93
CA PHE A 254 -7.16 -15.00 0.01
C PHE A 254 -7.13 -13.48 0.04
N MET A 255 -6.65 -12.92 1.14
CA MET A 255 -6.54 -11.47 1.31
C MET A 255 -5.28 -11.15 2.09
N ASP A 256 -4.41 -10.34 1.50
CA ASP A 256 -3.28 -9.77 2.23
C ASP A 256 -3.75 -8.56 3.02
N ILE A 257 -3.60 -8.62 4.33
CA ILE A 257 -3.96 -7.56 5.27
C ILE A 257 -2.71 -6.99 5.94
N SER A 258 -2.79 -5.74 6.38
CA SER A 258 -1.86 -5.19 7.36
C SER A 258 -2.52 -5.32 8.73
N SER A 259 -2.01 -6.17 9.61
CA SER A 259 -2.63 -6.38 10.92
C SER A 259 -2.41 -5.19 11.86
N TYR A 260 -3.17 -5.15 12.97
CA TYR A 260 -2.95 -4.20 14.07
C TYR A 260 -1.48 -4.22 14.59
N ALA A 261 -0.80 -5.36 14.51
CA ALA A 261 0.61 -5.50 14.86
C ALA A 261 1.59 -5.07 13.74
N SER A 262 1.09 -4.46 12.66
CA SER A 262 1.86 -4.04 11.47
C SER A 262 2.56 -5.19 10.73
N VAL A 263 2.09 -6.42 10.91
CA VAL A 263 2.58 -7.59 10.17
C VAL A 263 1.70 -7.79 8.94
N LYS A 264 2.30 -7.92 7.76
CA LYS A 264 1.59 -8.40 6.58
C LYS A 264 1.21 -9.86 6.80
N LYS A 265 -0.08 -10.16 6.81
CA LYS A 265 -0.62 -11.51 6.94
C LYS A 265 -1.52 -11.81 5.76
N ARG A 266 -1.51 -13.05 5.29
CA ARG A 266 -2.52 -13.57 4.37
C ARG A 266 -3.64 -14.24 5.16
N VAL A 267 -4.86 -13.77 4.97
CA VAL A 267 -6.08 -14.47 5.43
C VAL A 267 -6.42 -15.51 4.37
N VAL A 268 -6.36 -16.79 4.72
CA VAL A 268 -6.54 -17.91 3.78
C VAL A 268 -7.99 -18.37 3.67
N HIS A 269 -8.83 -18.14 4.68
CA HIS A 269 -10.28 -18.41 4.62
C HIS A 269 -11.09 -17.10 4.64
N GLY A 270 -10.66 -16.16 3.81
CA GLY A 270 -11.28 -14.83 3.70
C GLY A 270 -12.58 -14.84 2.89
N VAL A 271 -13.59 -14.17 3.42
CA VAL A 271 -14.82 -13.81 2.71
C VAL A 271 -14.89 -12.30 2.55
N GLN A 272 -14.90 -11.84 1.31
CA GLN A 272 -14.97 -10.43 0.96
C GLN A 272 -16.44 -10.09 0.70
N VAL A 273 -16.98 -9.14 1.45
CA VAL A 273 -18.38 -8.73 1.31
C VAL A 273 -18.43 -7.32 0.77
N GLY A 274 -19.04 -7.19 -0.41
CA GLY A 274 -19.19 -5.94 -1.11
C GLY A 274 -20.59 -5.38 -1.00
N ASP A 275 -20.75 -4.16 -0.49
CA ASP A 275 -22.04 -3.44 -0.46
C ASP A 275 -22.14 -2.39 -1.58
N PRO A 276 -23.32 -2.18 -2.19
CA PRO A 276 -23.54 -1.12 -3.20
C PRO A 276 -23.31 0.30 -2.68
N GLY A 277 -23.38 0.51 -1.37
CA GLY A 277 -22.99 1.75 -0.68
C GLY A 277 -21.47 2.02 -0.69
N ARG A 278 -20.68 1.19 -1.38
CA ARG A 278 -19.22 1.33 -1.54
C ARG A 278 -18.44 1.21 -0.24
N VAL A 279 -19.02 0.51 0.73
CA VAL A 279 -18.35 0.09 1.98
C VAL A 279 -18.27 -1.43 1.95
N HIS A 280 -17.08 -1.95 2.16
CA HIS A 280 -16.78 -3.35 1.96
C HIS A 280 -15.93 -3.86 3.13
N TYR A 281 -15.95 -5.15 3.39
CA TYR A 281 -15.16 -5.72 4.49
C TYR A 281 -14.66 -7.13 4.17
N THR A 282 -13.59 -7.52 4.86
CA THR A 282 -13.10 -8.90 4.89
C THR A 282 -13.57 -9.54 6.18
N TYR A 283 -14.12 -10.74 6.09
CA TYR A 283 -14.44 -11.60 7.22
C TYR A 283 -13.51 -12.82 7.20
N ASP A 284 -12.90 -13.15 8.32
CA ASP A 284 -12.07 -14.34 8.46
C ASP A 284 -12.90 -15.50 9.02
N LEU A 285 -13.11 -16.54 8.21
CA LEU A 285 -13.86 -17.73 8.62
C LEU A 285 -13.11 -18.59 9.65
N ASP A 286 -11.82 -18.37 9.87
CA ASP A 286 -11.04 -19.17 10.81
C ASP A 286 -11.13 -18.69 12.25
N ASN A 287 -11.60 -17.46 12.48
CA ASN A 287 -11.70 -16.90 13.84
C ASN A 287 -12.79 -15.84 14.05
N GLY A 288 -13.63 -15.59 13.03
CA GLY A 288 -14.72 -14.62 13.09
C GLY A 288 -14.26 -13.17 13.21
N SER A 289 -13.00 -12.87 12.89
CA SER A 289 -12.48 -11.49 12.90
C SER A 289 -12.87 -10.74 11.63
N VAL A 290 -12.83 -9.40 11.73
CA VAL A 290 -13.08 -8.48 10.61
C VAL A 290 -11.82 -7.65 10.46
N PRO A 291 -10.78 -8.18 9.79
CA PRO A 291 -9.45 -7.57 9.83
C PRO A 291 -9.34 -6.26 9.06
N GLN A 292 -10.28 -5.96 8.16
CA GLN A 292 -10.28 -4.70 7.42
C GLN A 292 -11.67 -4.33 6.89
N ILE A 293 -11.86 -3.01 6.73
CA ILE A 293 -13.00 -2.38 6.06
C ILE A 293 -12.42 -1.42 5.02
N TRP A 294 -13.09 -1.21 3.89
CA TRP A 294 -12.66 -0.20 2.92
C TRP A 294 -13.83 0.52 2.24
N LYS A 295 -13.54 1.75 1.77
CA LYS A 295 -14.48 2.59 1.03
C LYS A 295 -13.95 2.87 -0.36
N GLY A 296 -14.70 2.49 -1.40
CA GLY A 296 -14.24 2.59 -2.79
C GLY A 296 -14.95 1.65 -3.74
N ASP A 297 -14.22 1.15 -4.73
CA ASP A 297 -14.65 0.01 -5.52
C ASP A 297 -14.36 -1.30 -4.77
N PHE A 298 -14.99 -2.38 -5.21
CA PHE A 298 -14.97 -3.64 -4.46
C PHE A 298 -13.60 -4.32 -4.49
N LEU A 299 -13.23 -5.04 -5.56
CA LEU A 299 -11.97 -5.79 -5.58
C LEU A 299 -11.21 -5.67 -6.90
N ASP A 300 -9.88 -5.68 -6.78
CA ASP A 300 -8.96 -6.11 -7.83
C ASP A 300 -8.66 -7.60 -7.62
N VAL A 301 -9.08 -8.40 -8.59
CA VAL A 301 -8.99 -9.87 -8.59
C VAL A 301 -7.99 -10.38 -9.63
N SER A 302 -7.29 -9.47 -10.31
CA SER A 302 -6.16 -9.80 -11.20
C SER A 302 -5.18 -10.78 -10.56
N PRO A 303 -4.78 -10.65 -9.28
CA PRO A 303 -3.75 -11.53 -8.70
C PRO A 303 -4.20 -12.98 -8.59
N MET A 304 -5.49 -13.24 -8.64
CA MET A 304 -6.07 -14.58 -8.54
C MET A 304 -6.49 -15.14 -9.90
N TRP A 305 -6.89 -14.29 -10.85
CA TRP A 305 -7.45 -14.73 -12.13
C TRP A 305 -6.53 -14.50 -13.35
N ASP A 306 -5.45 -13.74 -13.19
CA ASP A 306 -4.43 -13.59 -14.23
C ASP A 306 -3.34 -14.65 -14.09
N ASP A 307 -3.06 -15.34 -15.20
CA ASP A 307 -2.11 -16.47 -15.30
C ASP A 307 -2.30 -17.54 -14.20
N ARG A 308 -1.24 -17.93 -13.48
CA ARG A 308 -1.33 -18.95 -12.42
C ARG A 308 -2.00 -18.44 -11.15
N GLY A 309 -2.08 -17.12 -11.00
CA GLY A 309 -2.58 -16.43 -9.81
C GLY A 309 -1.91 -16.84 -8.49
N ASP A 310 -2.23 -16.13 -7.41
CA ASP A 310 -1.86 -16.49 -6.04
C ASP A 310 -3.08 -16.71 -5.12
N GLY A 311 -4.28 -16.75 -5.71
CA GLY A 311 -5.54 -16.92 -5.00
C GLY A 311 -6.02 -15.68 -4.24
N SER A 312 -5.30 -14.56 -4.30
CA SER A 312 -5.64 -13.34 -3.54
C SER A 312 -6.42 -12.30 -4.33
N SER A 313 -7.22 -11.51 -3.62
CA SER A 313 -7.79 -10.26 -4.12
C SER A 313 -7.25 -9.07 -3.32
N ARG A 314 -7.45 -7.86 -3.84
CA ARG A 314 -7.02 -6.60 -3.20
C ARG A 314 -8.17 -5.61 -3.12
N PRO A 315 -8.32 -4.89 -2.00
CA PRO A 315 -9.28 -3.80 -1.89
C PRO A 315 -9.02 -2.70 -2.92
N ARG A 316 -10.08 -2.12 -3.47
CA ARG A 316 -9.99 -0.94 -4.35
C ARG A 316 -10.54 0.31 -3.69
N GLY A 317 -9.94 0.72 -2.57
CA GLY A 317 -10.43 1.85 -1.80
C GLY A 317 -9.49 2.28 -0.69
N ALA A 318 -9.88 3.31 0.04
CA ALA A 318 -9.22 3.65 1.29
C ALA A 318 -9.47 2.50 2.27
N VAL A 319 -8.43 1.95 2.90
CA VAL A 319 -8.54 0.78 3.78
C VAL A 319 -8.37 1.20 5.24
N LEU A 320 -9.29 0.79 6.10
CA LEU A 320 -9.13 0.75 7.54
C LEU A 320 -8.70 -0.67 7.96
N ALA A 321 -7.46 -0.77 8.46
CA ALA A 321 -7.01 -1.97 9.14
C ALA A 321 -7.62 -2.06 10.56
N LEU A 322 -8.09 -3.25 10.92
CA LEU A 322 -8.63 -3.61 12.22
C LEU A 322 -7.83 -4.80 12.80
N SER A 323 -8.24 -5.28 13.97
CA SER A 323 -7.64 -6.48 14.55
C SER A 323 -8.10 -7.73 13.80
N ASP A 324 -7.16 -8.64 13.54
CA ASP A 324 -7.38 -9.98 12.99
C ASP A 324 -7.41 -11.07 14.08
N ALA A 325 -7.48 -10.68 15.35
CA ALA A 325 -7.61 -11.59 16.48
C ALA A 325 -9.08 -11.93 16.75
N SER A 326 -9.34 -13.07 17.38
CA SER A 326 -10.70 -13.54 17.70
C SER A 326 -11.46 -12.53 18.56
N ALA A 327 -12.68 -12.15 18.19
CA ALA A 327 -13.43 -11.15 18.95
C ALA A 327 -13.96 -11.70 20.30
N ILE A 328 -14.34 -12.98 20.34
CA ILE A 328 -14.81 -13.65 21.55
C ILE A 328 -13.66 -14.41 22.21
N VAL A 329 -13.39 -14.12 23.48
CA VAL A 329 -12.32 -14.76 24.27
C VAL A 329 -12.75 -14.93 25.73
N PRO A 330 -12.14 -15.86 26.50
CA PRO A 330 -12.19 -15.80 27.96
C PRO A 330 -11.64 -14.46 28.47
N GLU A 331 -12.19 -13.91 29.55
CA GLU A 331 -11.70 -12.63 30.11
C GLU A 331 -10.23 -12.72 30.58
N SER A 332 -9.78 -13.91 31.00
CA SER A 332 -8.36 -14.17 31.32
C SER A 332 -7.43 -13.92 30.13
N ASP A 333 -7.96 -14.07 28.91
CA ASP A 333 -7.22 -14.03 27.65
C ASP A 333 -7.48 -12.73 26.89
N ILE A 334 -7.97 -11.69 27.56
CA ILE A 334 -8.33 -10.39 26.96
C ILE A 334 -7.19 -9.78 26.11
N TRP A 335 -5.93 -10.06 26.48
CA TRP A 335 -4.72 -9.57 25.82
C TRP A 335 -4.19 -10.50 24.73
N ASN A 336 -4.82 -11.65 24.47
CA ASN A 336 -4.37 -12.61 23.48
C ASN A 336 -4.65 -12.09 22.05
N VAL A 337 -3.61 -11.67 21.35
CA VAL A 337 -3.69 -11.13 19.98
C VAL A 337 -3.37 -12.18 18.91
N LYS A 338 -3.30 -13.46 19.28
CA LYS A 338 -3.02 -14.54 18.33
C LYS A 338 -4.14 -14.62 17.30
N ALA A 339 -3.77 -14.41 16.04
CA ALA A 339 -4.67 -14.58 14.92
C ALA A 339 -4.70 -16.05 14.44
N SER A 340 -5.67 -16.37 13.57
CA SER A 340 -5.67 -17.61 12.79
C SER A 340 -4.38 -17.75 11.97
N GLY A 341 -3.95 -18.98 11.72
CA GLY A 341 -2.85 -19.30 10.80
C GLY A 341 -3.41 -19.89 9.52
N ASP A 342 -2.89 -21.07 9.15
CA ASP A 342 -3.42 -21.88 8.05
C ASP A 342 -4.57 -22.81 8.48
N ALA A 343 -5.06 -22.65 9.71
CA ALA A 343 -6.15 -23.41 10.31
C ALA A 343 -7.00 -22.53 11.22
N PRO A 344 -8.27 -22.93 11.48
CA PRO A 344 -9.13 -22.28 12.45
C PRO A 344 -8.46 -22.07 13.81
N ALA A 345 -8.83 -20.98 14.47
CA ALA A 345 -8.43 -20.72 15.85
C ALA A 345 -8.89 -21.87 16.77
N GLU A 346 -8.18 -22.07 17.88
CA GLU A 346 -8.48 -23.15 18.81
C GLU A 346 -9.93 -23.05 19.32
N GLY A 347 -10.65 -24.17 19.23
CA GLY A 347 -12.07 -24.26 19.63
C GLY A 347 -13.05 -23.61 18.64
N PHE A 348 -12.56 -22.98 17.56
CA PHE A 348 -13.39 -22.35 16.54
C PHE A 348 -13.72 -23.36 15.43
N HIS A 349 -15.01 -23.54 15.17
CA HIS A 349 -15.53 -24.41 14.13
C HIS A 349 -16.42 -23.60 13.17
N PRO A 350 -15.93 -23.28 11.96
CA PRO A 350 -16.73 -22.56 10.98
C PRO A 350 -17.92 -23.40 10.53
N MET A 351 -19.11 -22.79 10.49
CA MET A 351 -20.34 -23.40 9.97
C MET A 351 -20.79 -22.74 8.66
N GLY A 352 -19.98 -21.84 8.09
CA GLY A 352 -20.26 -21.13 6.84
C GLY A 352 -21.10 -19.88 7.04
N TYR A 353 -21.95 -19.58 6.07
CA TYR A 353 -22.87 -18.44 6.12
C TYR A 353 -24.12 -18.71 5.29
N ASP A 354 -25.23 -18.13 5.74
CA ASP A 354 -26.50 -18.11 5.02
C ASP A 354 -26.70 -16.72 4.40
N LEU A 355 -27.17 -16.64 3.16
CA LEU A 355 -27.48 -15.37 2.50
C LEU A 355 -28.96 -15.04 2.70
N ASP A 356 -29.25 -13.79 3.06
CA ASP A 356 -30.63 -13.29 3.04
C ASP A 356 -31.11 -12.97 1.61
N GLU A 357 -32.37 -12.56 1.47
CA GLU A 357 -32.98 -12.22 0.16
C GLU A 357 -32.24 -11.12 -0.60
N LYS A 358 -31.43 -10.31 0.09
CA LYS A 358 -30.62 -9.24 -0.50
C LYS A 358 -29.21 -9.70 -0.84
N GLY A 359 -28.85 -10.96 -0.56
CA GLY A 359 -27.51 -11.50 -0.76
C GLY A 359 -26.52 -11.14 0.35
N LEU A 360 -26.97 -10.62 1.50
CA LEU A 360 -26.09 -10.29 2.62
C LEU A 360 -25.89 -11.50 3.54
N PRO A 361 -24.64 -11.79 3.96
CA PRO A 361 -24.35 -12.99 4.74
C PRO A 361 -24.71 -12.83 6.22
N THR A 362 -25.14 -13.94 6.82
CA THR A 362 -25.08 -14.19 8.26
C THR A 362 -24.07 -15.30 8.49
N PHE A 363 -22.92 -14.96 9.08
CA PHE A 363 -21.85 -15.93 9.36
C PHE A 363 -22.18 -16.76 10.59
N ARG A 364 -21.84 -18.05 10.55
CA ARG A 364 -22.17 -18.99 11.61
C ARG A 364 -20.94 -19.78 12.01
N TYR A 365 -20.74 -19.94 13.31
CA TYR A 365 -19.67 -20.77 13.85
C TYR A 365 -20.03 -21.29 15.24
N SER A 366 -19.34 -22.35 15.64
CA SER A 366 -19.30 -22.79 17.03
C SER A 366 -17.94 -22.43 17.64
N LEU A 367 -17.93 -21.89 18.85
CA LEU A 367 -16.73 -21.57 19.61
C LEU A 367 -16.80 -22.24 20.98
N ASN A 368 -16.02 -23.30 21.21
CA ASN A 368 -16.05 -24.05 22.47
C ASN A 368 -17.47 -24.46 22.90
N GLY A 369 -18.32 -24.84 21.94
CA GLY A 369 -19.72 -25.24 22.18
C GLY A 369 -20.73 -24.08 22.20
N MET A 370 -20.28 -22.83 22.18
CA MET A 370 -21.13 -21.65 21.97
C MET A 370 -21.51 -21.53 20.49
N GLU A 371 -22.78 -21.37 20.18
CA GLU A 371 -23.21 -21.08 18.81
C GLU A 371 -23.26 -19.57 18.60
N VAL A 372 -22.68 -19.09 17.51
CA VAL A 372 -22.65 -17.67 17.19
C VAL A 372 -23.17 -17.42 15.78
N GLU A 373 -24.09 -16.47 15.66
CA GLU A 373 -24.50 -15.85 14.41
C GLU A 373 -23.99 -14.42 14.37
N ASP A 374 -23.27 -14.06 13.31
CA ASP A 374 -22.56 -12.80 13.18
C ASP A 374 -22.97 -12.10 11.88
N ARG A 375 -23.56 -10.92 12.04
CA ARG A 375 -24.13 -10.12 10.95
C ARG A 375 -23.45 -8.78 10.92
N LEU A 376 -22.90 -8.43 9.77
CA LEU A 376 -22.37 -7.10 9.49
C LEU A 376 -23.24 -6.47 8.40
N ARG A 377 -23.65 -5.22 8.58
CA ARG A 377 -24.53 -4.49 7.67
C ARG A 377 -24.02 -3.07 7.47
N VAL A 378 -23.96 -2.63 6.22
CA VAL A 378 -23.63 -1.24 5.91
C VAL A 378 -24.89 -0.41 6.10
N MET A 379 -24.77 0.66 6.89
CA MET A 379 -25.86 1.54 7.23
C MET A 379 -25.68 2.89 6.53
N ASP A 380 -26.68 3.30 5.74
CA ASP A 380 -26.69 4.54 4.95
C ASP A 380 -25.46 4.76 4.04
N GLY A 381 -24.72 3.70 3.70
CA GLY A 381 -23.43 3.81 3.00
C GLY A 381 -22.32 4.52 3.80
N LYS A 382 -22.49 4.65 5.13
CA LYS A 382 -21.63 5.49 5.98
C LYS A 382 -20.83 4.71 7.01
N TYR A 383 -21.43 3.73 7.66
CA TYR A 383 -20.81 2.99 8.76
C TYR A 383 -21.19 1.50 8.71
N LEU A 384 -20.43 0.68 9.43
CA LEU A 384 -20.67 -0.75 9.52
C LEU A 384 -21.28 -1.08 10.88
N HIS A 385 -22.50 -1.60 10.88
CA HIS A 385 -23.17 -2.12 12.06
C HIS A 385 -22.86 -3.61 12.19
N ARG A 386 -22.41 -4.08 13.36
CA ARG A 386 -22.19 -5.49 13.64
C ARG A 386 -23.08 -5.97 14.77
N THR A 387 -23.76 -7.08 14.53
CA THR A 387 -24.62 -7.77 15.50
C THR A 387 -24.12 -9.20 15.64
N LEU A 388 -23.85 -9.63 16.88
CA LEU A 388 -23.61 -11.03 17.20
C LEU A 388 -24.72 -11.55 18.10
N ASP A 389 -25.33 -12.66 17.72
CA ASP A 389 -26.21 -13.45 18.57
C ASP A 389 -25.46 -14.69 19.06
N CYS A 390 -25.38 -14.85 20.37
CA CYS A 390 -24.66 -15.95 21.02
C CYS A 390 -25.64 -16.83 21.78
N ARG A 391 -25.57 -18.14 21.55
CA ARG A 391 -26.33 -19.16 22.29
C ARG A 391 -25.37 -20.08 23.01
N ASN A 392 -25.78 -20.55 24.19
CA ASN A 392 -24.96 -21.42 25.06
C ASN A 392 -23.61 -20.80 25.46
N ALA A 393 -23.56 -19.47 25.61
CA ALA A 393 -22.34 -18.78 26.02
C ALA A 393 -22.00 -19.10 27.50
N PRO A 394 -20.83 -19.70 27.78
CA PRO A 394 -20.41 -19.94 29.15
C PRO A 394 -20.05 -18.63 29.88
N ALA A 395 -20.15 -18.65 31.20
CA ALA A 395 -19.72 -17.52 32.03
C ALA A 395 -18.21 -17.24 31.87
N GLY A 396 -17.81 -15.98 32.04
CA GLY A 396 -16.40 -15.56 31.97
C GLY A 396 -15.86 -15.28 30.58
N TYR A 397 -16.68 -15.40 29.53
CA TYR A 397 -16.35 -14.94 28.18
C TYR A 397 -16.75 -13.47 27.97
N VAL A 398 -16.01 -12.82 27.08
CA VAL A 398 -16.19 -11.41 26.72
C VAL A 398 -16.16 -11.25 25.20
N PHE A 399 -16.81 -10.20 24.71
CA PHE A 399 -16.66 -9.73 23.34
C PHE A 399 -15.75 -8.52 23.30
N ARG A 400 -14.60 -8.64 22.63
CA ARG A 400 -13.68 -7.54 22.34
C ARG A 400 -14.24 -6.71 21.19
N ILE A 401 -14.74 -5.52 21.52
CA ILE A 401 -15.25 -4.56 20.54
C ILE A 401 -14.10 -3.93 19.76
N ALA A 402 -13.02 -3.56 20.45
CA ALA A 402 -11.83 -3.01 19.83
C ALA A 402 -10.55 -3.40 20.59
N LEU A 403 -9.49 -3.64 19.82
CA LEU A 403 -8.11 -3.83 20.26
C LEU A 403 -7.26 -2.76 19.57
N ALA A 404 -6.60 -1.89 20.35
CA ALA A 404 -5.91 -0.73 19.81
C ALA A 404 -4.74 -0.28 20.69
N THR A 405 -3.91 0.67 20.25
CA THR A 405 -2.81 1.21 21.09
C THR A 405 -3.34 2.28 22.03
N ASN A 406 -4.37 3.01 21.61
CA ASN A 406 -5.06 4.00 22.41
C ASN A 406 -6.58 3.94 22.14
N ILE A 407 -7.37 3.93 23.21
CA ILE A 407 -8.83 4.01 23.17
C ILE A 407 -9.26 5.05 24.18
N GLN A 408 -10.11 5.98 23.77
CA GLN A 408 -10.60 7.05 24.63
C GLN A 408 -12.10 7.21 24.45
N GLN A 409 -12.83 7.33 25.55
CA GLN A 409 -14.25 7.67 25.48
C GLN A 409 -14.40 9.15 25.12
N VAL A 410 -15.18 9.45 24.08
CA VAL A 410 -15.41 10.82 23.60
C VAL A 410 -16.85 11.30 23.80
N ASP A 411 -17.78 10.36 23.96
CA ASP A 411 -19.16 10.62 24.38
C ASP A 411 -19.70 9.41 25.17
N LYS A 412 -20.91 9.51 25.75
CA LYS A 412 -21.54 8.49 26.59
C LYS A 412 -21.52 7.09 26.00
N ASN A 413 -21.67 6.97 24.68
CA ASN A 413 -21.68 5.69 23.97
C ASN A 413 -20.69 5.62 22.80
N THR A 414 -19.70 6.52 22.75
CA THR A 414 -18.75 6.61 21.63
C THR A 414 -17.32 6.63 22.12
N TRP A 415 -16.47 5.81 21.49
CA TRP A 415 -15.04 5.71 21.75
C TRP A 415 -14.24 6.02 20.51
N GLU A 416 -13.24 6.88 20.67
CA GLU A 416 -12.21 7.17 19.69
C GLU A 416 -11.10 6.11 19.78
N ILE A 417 -10.67 5.63 18.60
CA ILE A 417 -9.60 4.65 18.49
C ILE A 417 -8.36 5.27 17.81
N ASN A 418 -7.19 5.06 18.40
CA ASN A 418 -5.87 5.43 17.88
C ASN A 418 -5.72 6.90 17.41
N GLY A 419 -6.29 7.85 18.15
CA GLY A 419 -6.11 9.28 17.83
C GLY A 419 -6.95 9.72 16.62
N LYS A 420 -8.24 9.37 16.63
CA LYS A 420 -9.23 9.57 15.55
C LYS A 420 -8.87 8.84 14.27
N GLN A 421 -8.52 7.56 14.36
CA GLN A 421 -8.41 6.67 13.22
C GLN A 421 -9.79 6.15 12.78
N TYR A 422 -10.64 5.83 13.76
CA TYR A 422 -12.06 5.49 13.60
C TYR A 422 -12.77 5.64 14.95
N PHE A 423 -14.09 5.57 14.94
CA PHE A 423 -14.91 5.55 16.14
C PHE A 423 -15.69 4.25 16.28
N ILE A 424 -15.88 3.85 17.52
CA ILE A 424 -16.81 2.80 17.92
C ILE A 424 -17.99 3.45 18.62
N GLN A 425 -19.21 3.08 18.25
CA GLN A 425 -20.41 3.47 18.99
C GLN A 425 -21.18 2.23 19.43
N VAL A 426 -21.68 2.21 20.67
CA VAL A 426 -22.52 1.12 21.19
C VAL A 426 -23.96 1.58 21.43
N PRO A 427 -24.94 0.66 21.49
CA PRO A 427 -26.31 1.01 21.85
C PRO A 427 -26.42 1.70 23.21
N ALA A 428 -27.42 2.57 23.35
CA ALA A 428 -27.69 3.24 24.62
C ALA A 428 -27.94 2.22 25.75
N GLY A 429 -27.30 2.43 26.90
CA GLY A 429 -27.42 1.55 28.07
C GLY A 429 -26.39 0.43 28.13
N VAL A 430 -25.69 0.12 27.03
CA VAL A 430 -24.53 -0.77 27.05
C VAL A 430 -23.36 -0.06 27.75
N LYS A 431 -22.67 -0.77 28.66
CA LYS A 431 -21.54 -0.24 29.43
C LYS A 431 -20.27 -1.03 29.13
N PRO A 432 -19.54 -0.71 28.04
CA PRO A 432 -18.25 -1.34 27.77
C PRO A 432 -17.22 -1.04 28.85
N VAL A 433 -16.34 -2.00 29.08
CA VAL A 433 -15.20 -1.90 29.97
C VAL A 433 -13.95 -1.64 29.14
N LEU A 434 -13.19 -0.62 29.53
CA LEU A 434 -11.88 -0.31 28.95
C LEU A 434 -10.78 -0.85 29.87
N LYS A 435 -9.92 -1.72 29.34
CA LYS A 435 -8.67 -2.16 29.98
C LYS A 435 -7.48 -1.65 29.19
N GLN A 436 -6.44 -1.15 29.88
CA GLN A 436 -5.22 -0.66 29.25
C GLN A 436 -3.98 -1.27 29.92
N SER A 437 -3.00 -1.73 29.13
CA SER A 437 -1.75 -2.30 29.62
C SER A 437 -0.66 -2.25 28.53
N LYS A 438 0.56 -1.85 28.90
CA LYS A 438 1.78 -1.93 28.05
C LYS A 438 1.59 -1.45 26.59
N GLY A 439 0.97 -0.29 26.40
CA GLY A 439 0.76 0.29 25.05
C GLY A 439 -0.35 -0.37 24.22
N MET A 440 -1.19 -1.19 24.85
CA MET A 440 -2.37 -1.80 24.27
C MET A 440 -3.61 -1.47 25.13
N ALA A 441 -4.74 -1.33 24.47
CA ALA A 441 -6.04 -1.03 25.04
C ALA A 441 -7.09 -1.97 24.44
N VAL A 442 -7.98 -2.47 25.28
CA VAL A 442 -9.11 -3.33 24.88
C VAL A 442 -10.40 -2.73 25.40
N LEU A 443 -11.33 -2.47 24.49
CA LEU A 443 -12.72 -2.15 24.80
C LEU A 443 -13.55 -3.42 24.63
N TYR A 444 -14.25 -3.85 25.68
CA TYR A 444 -15.01 -5.09 25.64
C TYR A 444 -16.31 -5.01 26.44
N VAL A 445 -17.20 -5.97 26.22
CA VAL A 445 -18.38 -6.21 27.04
C VAL A 445 -18.39 -7.66 27.53
N PRO A 446 -18.94 -7.94 28.72
CA PRO A 446 -19.30 -9.30 29.10
C PRO A 446 -20.19 -9.92 28.03
N LEU A 447 -19.93 -11.17 27.66
CA LEU A 447 -20.69 -11.81 26.60
C LEU A 447 -22.09 -12.17 27.11
N GLY A 448 -23.11 -11.57 26.50
CA GLY A 448 -24.52 -11.90 26.70
C GLY A 448 -25.08 -12.72 25.54
N THR A 449 -26.41 -12.74 25.41
CA THR A 449 -27.09 -13.34 24.25
C THR A 449 -26.92 -12.53 22.97
N ARG A 450 -26.65 -11.22 23.08
CA ARG A 450 -26.47 -10.32 21.95
C ARG A 450 -25.43 -9.25 22.25
N VAL A 451 -24.61 -8.94 21.24
CA VAL A 451 -23.68 -7.80 21.24
C VAL A 451 -23.86 -7.01 19.94
N GLU A 452 -23.96 -5.70 20.05
CA GLU A 452 -24.16 -4.79 18.92
C GLU A 452 -23.27 -3.55 19.06
N TYR A 453 -22.70 -3.10 17.95
CA TYR A 453 -21.94 -1.86 17.87
C TYR A 453 -21.75 -1.40 16.43
N ASP A 454 -21.43 -0.11 16.28
CA ASP A 454 -21.13 0.54 15.00
C ASP A 454 -19.64 0.86 14.91
N ILE A 455 -19.09 0.68 13.70
CA ILE A 455 -17.75 1.11 13.31
C ILE A 455 -17.90 2.27 12.33
N MET A 456 -17.48 3.46 12.76
CA MET A 456 -17.60 4.69 11.98
C MET A 456 -16.22 5.10 11.45
N TRP A 457 -16.06 5.13 10.12
CA TRP A 457 -14.79 5.37 9.46
C TRP A 457 -14.87 6.11 8.11
#